data_AF-A0A5J4QZ29-F1
#
_entry.id   AF-A0A5J4QZ29-F1
#
_cell.length_a   1.000
_cell.length_b   1.000
_cell.length_c   1.000
_cell.angle_alpha   90.00
_cell.angle_beta   90.00
_cell.angle_gamma   90.00
#
_symmetry.space_group_name_H-M   'P 1'
#
loop_
_entity.id
_entity.type
_entity.pdbx_description
1 polymer ?
#
loop_
_entity_poly.entity_id
_entity_poly.type
_entity_poly.pdbx_seq_one_letter_code
_entity_poly.pdbx_strand_id
1 'polypeptide(L)'
;YSDLITRKLPMRFSLFSTLKFGIQAIEALYLLHKSGFVHRDIKPGNFVIGNTKQTSGTLYLIDFGLSKRKYRTNRIIAIPRTNIFKGTLRYASLNAHKGIELSFGDDLLSLFFVLAEFYTGKLPWKDINDKTQVLKMKEKYLGGDLINELPQEFLQIEKYILELDYLSEPNNDLLI
;
A
#
# COMPACT_ATOMS: atom_id res chain seq x y z
N TYR A 1 14.45 -14.42 -19.01
CA TYR A 1 13.08 -13.90 -18.84
C TYR A 1 12.31 -14.84 -17.93
N SER A 2 12.52 -14.75 -16.61
CA SER A 2 11.68 -15.49 -15.65
C SER A 2 10.36 -14.74 -15.55
N ASP A 3 9.26 -15.41 -15.86
CA ASP A 3 7.91 -14.85 -15.75
C ASP A 3 7.72 -14.25 -14.34
N LEU A 4 7.35 -12.96 -14.28
CA LEU A 4 7.12 -12.24 -13.03
C LEU A 4 6.01 -12.90 -12.19
N ILE A 5 5.04 -13.55 -12.84
CA ILE A 5 3.89 -14.24 -12.25
C ILE A 5 4.00 -15.75 -12.50
N THR A 6 3.75 -16.59 -11.49
CA THR A 6 3.55 -18.02 -11.72
C THR A 6 2.35 -18.24 -12.64
N ARG A 7 2.56 -18.84 -13.82
CA ARG A 7 1.47 -19.21 -14.77
C ARG A 7 0.51 -20.28 -14.24
N LYS A 8 0.72 -20.80 -13.03
CA LYS A 8 -0.21 -21.67 -12.30
C LYS A 8 -1.01 -20.83 -11.32
N LEU A 9 -2.33 -21.05 -11.28
CA LEU A 9 -3.20 -20.46 -10.27
C LEU A 9 -2.86 -21.01 -8.87
N PRO A 10 -2.90 -20.17 -7.81
CA PRO A 10 -3.08 -18.72 -7.86
C PRO A 10 -1.83 -18.03 -8.45
N MET A 11 -2.08 -17.04 -9.31
CA MET A 11 -1.03 -16.22 -9.91
C MET A 11 -0.33 -15.40 -8.81
N ARG A 12 0.89 -15.81 -8.44
CA ARG A 12 1.70 -15.14 -7.41
C ARG A 12 3.11 -14.85 -7.91
N PHE A 13 3.74 -13.85 -7.32
CA PHE A 13 5.15 -13.54 -7.49
C PHE A 13 6.00 -14.47 -6.60
N SER A 14 7.26 -14.69 -7.00
CA SER A 14 8.25 -15.22 -6.06
C SER A 14 8.57 -14.18 -4.98
N LEU A 15 9.10 -14.63 -3.83
CA LEU A 15 9.56 -13.71 -2.78
C LEU A 15 10.51 -12.65 -3.34
N PHE A 16 11.48 -13.07 -4.17
CA PHE A 16 12.42 -12.17 -4.83
C PHE A 16 11.72 -11.09 -5.66
N SER A 17 10.69 -11.46 -6.44
CA SER A 17 9.97 -10.50 -7.28
C SER A 17 9.10 -9.56 -6.45
N THR A 18 8.45 -10.07 -5.39
CA THR A 18 7.70 -9.27 -4.43
C THR A 18 8.60 -8.25 -3.73
N LEU A 19 9.76 -8.65 -3.22
CA LEU A 19 10.71 -7.76 -2.55
C LEU A 19 11.29 -6.72 -3.51
N LYS A 20 11.70 -7.14 -4.71
CA LYS A 20 12.21 -6.23 -5.74
C LYS A 20 11.19 -5.16 -6.14
N PHE A 21 9.91 -5.53 -6.24
CA PHE A 21 8.82 -4.58 -6.45
C PHE A 21 8.64 -3.67 -5.23
N GLY A 22 8.60 -4.25 -4.03
CA GLY A 22 8.39 -3.52 -2.77
C GLY A 22 9.40 -2.41 -2.54
N ILE A 23 10.70 -2.71 -2.72
CA ILE A 23 11.77 -1.73 -2.55
C ILE A 23 11.56 -0.52 -3.49
N GLN A 24 11.38 -0.75 -4.79
CA GLN A 24 11.17 0.35 -5.74
C GLN A 24 9.85 1.10 -5.49
N ALA A 25 8.80 0.42 -5.02
CA ALA A 25 7.54 1.05 -4.68
C ALA A 25 7.67 1.95 -3.44
N ILE A 26 8.42 1.52 -2.42
CA ILE A 26 8.73 2.32 -1.22
C ILE A 26 9.56 3.56 -1.62
N GLU A 27 10.56 3.40 -2.49
CA GLU A 27 11.35 4.52 -3.01
C GLU A 27 10.48 5.55 -3.77
N ALA A 28 9.58 5.08 -4.64
CA ALA A 28 8.66 5.96 -5.37
C ALA A 28 7.69 6.71 -4.43
N LEU A 29 7.13 6.01 -3.43
CA LEU A 29 6.28 6.61 -2.42
C LEU A 29 7.02 7.66 -1.58
N TYR A 30 8.26 7.36 -1.20
CA TYR A 30 9.09 8.28 -0.44
C TYR A 30 9.35 9.59 -1.18
N LEU A 31 9.66 9.54 -2.48
CA LEU A 31 9.84 10.74 -3.30
C LEU A 31 8.54 11.57 -3.37
N LEU A 32 7.38 10.92 -3.49
CA LEU A 32 6.07 11.58 -3.46
C LEU A 32 5.79 12.22 -2.10
N HIS A 33 6.03 11.48 -1.01
CA HIS A 33 5.81 11.93 0.37
C HIS A 33 6.74 13.08 0.75
N LYS A 34 8.00 13.05 0.32
CA LYS A 34 8.95 14.17 0.45
C LYS A 34 8.50 15.44 -0.28
N SER A 35 7.77 15.27 -1.39
CA SER A 35 7.13 16.38 -2.10
C SER A 35 5.86 16.89 -1.39
N GLY A 36 5.46 16.24 -0.30
CA GLY A 36 4.35 16.64 0.57
C GLY A 36 2.98 16.12 0.13
N PHE A 37 2.93 15.08 -0.71
CA PHE A 37 1.67 14.53 -1.23
C PHE A 37 1.42 13.12 -0.75
N VAL A 38 0.15 12.79 -0.51
CA VAL A 38 -0.35 11.43 -0.30
C VAL A 38 -1.00 10.98 -1.61
N HIS A 39 -0.72 9.77 -2.09
CA HIS A 39 -1.26 9.25 -3.34
C HIS A 39 -2.73 8.87 -3.23
N ARG A 40 -3.13 8.22 -2.12
CA ARG A 40 -4.51 7.82 -1.78
C ARG A 40 -5.15 6.75 -2.68
N ASP A 41 -4.41 6.16 -3.62
CA ASP A 41 -4.91 5.07 -4.49
C ASP A 41 -3.78 4.13 -4.93
N ILE A 42 -3.02 3.65 -3.96
CA ILE A 42 -1.97 2.67 -4.20
C ILE A 42 -2.60 1.31 -4.51
N LYS A 43 -2.29 0.80 -5.71
CA LYS A 43 -2.78 -0.48 -6.26
C LYS A 43 -1.85 -0.96 -7.37
N PRO A 44 -1.86 -2.25 -7.74
CA PRO A 44 -0.96 -2.77 -8.78
C PRO A 44 -1.07 -2.02 -10.11
N GLY A 45 -2.28 -1.63 -10.51
CA GLY A 45 -2.52 -0.92 -11.77
C GLY A 45 -1.91 0.49 -11.85
N ASN A 46 -1.50 1.08 -10.72
CA ASN A 46 -0.85 2.39 -10.67
C ASN A 46 0.69 2.29 -10.62
N PHE A 47 1.23 1.07 -10.72
CA PHE A 47 2.67 0.85 -10.91
C PHE A 47 2.93 0.25 -12.29
N VAL A 48 3.84 0.86 -13.04
CA VAL A 48 4.21 0.40 -14.38
C VAL A 48 5.72 0.23 -14.48
N ILE A 49 6.16 -0.62 -15.41
CA ILE A 49 7.58 -0.85 -15.70
C ILE A 49 7.90 -0.17 -17.03
N GLY A 50 9.07 0.46 -17.12
CA GLY A 50 9.50 1.11 -18.35
C GLY A 50 9.56 0.15 -19.55
N ASN A 51 9.23 0.65 -20.74
CA ASN A 51 9.07 -0.18 -21.94
C ASN A 51 10.29 -0.20 -22.88
N THR A 52 11.37 0.52 -22.52
CA THR A 52 12.63 0.53 -23.29
C THR A 52 13.68 -0.39 -22.65
N LYS A 53 14.73 -0.75 -23.40
CA LYS A 53 15.86 -1.53 -22.86
C LYS A 53 16.52 -0.85 -21.66
N GLN A 54 16.54 0.49 -21.64
CA GLN A 54 17.14 1.29 -20.59
C GLN A 54 16.26 1.35 -19.33
N THR A 55 14.94 1.29 -19.49
CA THR A 55 13.97 1.50 -18.40
C THR A 55 13.25 0.23 -17.94
N SER A 56 13.48 -0.92 -18.60
CA SER A 56 12.76 -2.18 -18.32
C SER A 56 13.03 -2.80 -16.94
N GLY A 57 13.94 -2.22 -16.16
CA GLY A 57 14.16 -2.57 -14.75
C GLY A 57 13.55 -1.60 -13.74
N THR A 58 13.01 -0.47 -14.22
CA THR A 58 12.57 0.66 -13.40
C THR A 58 11.06 0.66 -13.23
N LEU A 59 10.61 0.74 -11.97
CA LEU A 59 9.22 0.92 -11.59
C LEU A 59 8.86 2.40 -11.58
N TYR A 60 7.68 2.73 -12.09
CA TYR A 60 7.12 4.08 -12.07
C TYR A 60 5.75 4.07 -11.39
N LEU A 61 5.55 5.03 -10.50
CA LEU A 61 4.25 5.34 -9.91
C LEU A 61 3.50 6.33 -10.82
N ILE A 62 2.26 6.02 -11.17
CA ILE A 62 1.41 6.81 -12.07
C ILE A 62 0.05 7.12 -11.43
N ASP A 63 -0.75 7.93 -12.11
CA ASP A 63 -2.12 8.32 -11.71
C ASP A 63 -2.22 9.06 -10.38
N PHE A 64 -1.80 10.33 -10.41
CA PHE A 64 -1.93 11.25 -9.28
C PHE A 64 -3.30 11.93 -9.20
N GLY A 65 -4.33 11.44 -9.92
CA GLY A 65 -5.66 12.07 -9.98
C GLY A 65 -6.37 12.10 -8.62
N LEU A 66 -6.06 11.15 -7.75
CA LEU A 66 -6.50 11.11 -6.37
C LEU A 66 -5.45 11.64 -5.40
N SER A 67 -4.29 12.14 -5.81
CA SER A 67 -3.29 12.64 -4.87
C SER A 67 -3.76 13.90 -4.15
N LYS A 68 -3.27 14.13 -2.93
CA LYS A 68 -3.56 15.35 -2.15
C LYS A 68 -2.36 15.77 -1.33
N ARG A 69 -2.13 17.09 -1.27
CA ARG A 69 -1.08 17.66 -0.41
C ARG A 69 -1.43 17.44 1.06
N LYS A 70 -0.52 16.82 1.82
CA LYS A 70 -0.59 16.71 3.28
C LYS A 70 -0.28 18.09 3.87
N TYR A 71 -1.20 18.63 4.65
CA TYR A 71 -0.96 19.89 5.35
C TYR A 71 -0.08 19.65 6.58
N ARG A 72 1.08 20.31 6.62
CA ARG A 72 1.90 20.46 7.84
C ARG A 72 1.48 21.76 8.51
N THR A 73 0.65 21.71 9.55
CA THR A 73 0.31 22.92 10.32
C THR A 73 0.41 22.67 11.81
N ASN A 74 1.27 23.46 12.47
CA ASN A 74 1.60 23.44 13.91
C ASN A 74 0.45 23.82 14.86
N ARG A 75 -0.82 23.86 14.42
CA ARG A 75 -1.94 24.28 15.26
C ARG A 75 -3.17 23.45 14.91
N ILE A 76 -3.57 22.60 15.87
CA ILE A 76 -4.87 21.93 16.05
C ILE A 76 -5.53 21.54 14.72
N ILE A 77 -5.21 20.34 14.23
CA ILE A 77 -5.89 19.79 13.06
C ILE A 77 -7.14 19.05 13.55
N ALA A 78 -8.31 19.63 13.29
CA ALA A 78 -9.48 18.81 13.06
C ALA A 78 -9.16 17.93 11.86
N ILE A 79 -8.82 16.65 12.09
CA ILE A 79 -8.58 15.67 11.02
C ILE A 79 -9.80 15.76 10.10
N PRO A 80 -9.67 16.25 8.85
CA PRO A 80 -10.83 16.47 8.02
C PRO A 80 -11.51 15.12 7.78
N ARG A 81 -12.66 14.89 8.42
CA ARG A 81 -13.51 13.77 8.04
C ARG A 81 -14.14 14.15 6.73
N THR A 82 -13.59 13.63 5.65
CA THR A 82 -14.19 13.82 4.33
C THR A 82 -15.50 13.02 4.20
N ASN A 83 -15.71 12.01 5.06
CA ASN A 83 -16.81 11.03 5.04
C ASN A 83 -16.98 10.33 3.68
N ILE A 84 -16.01 10.48 2.77
CA ILE A 84 -16.06 9.95 1.42
C ILE A 84 -14.92 8.95 1.30
N PHE A 85 -15.27 7.73 0.94
CA PHE A 85 -14.29 6.69 0.61
C PHE A 85 -13.42 7.13 -0.58
N LYS A 86 -12.12 6.83 -0.51
CA LYS A 86 -11.15 7.13 -1.57
C LYS A 86 -10.35 5.88 -1.92
N GLY A 87 -9.95 5.81 -3.19
CA GLY A 87 -9.10 4.75 -3.71
C GLY A 87 -9.83 3.45 -4.01
N THR A 88 -9.07 2.37 -4.11
CA THR A 88 -9.54 1.06 -4.54
C THR A 88 -9.87 0.17 -3.34
N LEU A 89 -11.12 -0.30 -3.22
CA LEU A 89 -11.65 -1.03 -2.04
C LEU A 89 -10.72 -2.12 -1.49
N ARG A 90 -10.15 -2.92 -2.39
CA ARG A 90 -9.25 -4.03 -2.07
C ARG A 90 -7.99 -3.59 -1.32
N TYR A 91 -7.38 -2.48 -1.71
CA TYR A 91 -6.09 -2.02 -1.15
C TYR A 91 -6.23 -0.83 -0.19
N ALA A 92 -7.39 -0.16 -0.17
CA ALA A 92 -7.59 1.01 0.68
C ALA A 92 -7.37 0.75 2.19
N SER A 93 -6.72 1.67 2.88
CA SER A 93 -6.46 1.58 4.33
C SER A 93 -7.74 1.59 5.19
N LEU A 94 -7.61 1.26 6.48
CA LEU A 94 -8.72 1.37 7.43
C LEU A 94 -9.27 2.81 7.51
N ASN A 95 -8.40 3.82 7.44
CA ASN A 95 -8.81 5.23 7.45
C ASN A 95 -9.61 5.60 6.21
N ALA A 96 -9.21 5.12 5.03
CA ALA A 96 -9.97 5.34 3.79
C ALA A 96 -11.40 4.77 3.91
N HIS A 97 -11.52 3.56 4.45
CA HIS A 97 -12.82 2.93 4.74
C HIS A 97 -13.67 3.78 5.69
N LYS A 98 -13.05 4.33 6.74
CA LYS A 98 -13.69 5.18 7.76
C LYS A 98 -13.92 6.62 7.31
N GLY A 99 -13.50 7.02 6.11
CA GLY A 99 -13.64 8.39 5.60
C GLY A 99 -12.78 9.42 6.34
N ILE A 100 -11.72 8.95 7.00
CA ILE A 100 -10.72 9.76 7.72
C ILE A 100 -9.73 10.31 6.68
N GLU A 101 -9.16 11.49 6.94
CA GLU A 101 -8.11 12.06 6.08
C GLU A 101 -6.89 11.13 6.03
N LEU A 102 -6.39 10.89 4.82
CA LEU A 102 -5.31 9.92 4.61
C LEU A 102 -3.94 10.54 4.81
N SER A 103 -3.04 9.76 5.40
CA SER A 103 -1.65 10.09 5.66
C SER A 103 -0.70 9.29 4.78
N PHE A 104 0.61 9.54 4.96
CA PHE A 104 1.65 8.74 4.31
C PHE A 104 1.61 7.26 4.74
N GLY A 105 1.22 6.97 5.98
CA GLY A 105 1.05 5.60 6.47
C GLY A 105 -0.08 4.85 5.75
N ASP A 106 -1.11 5.55 5.28
CA ASP A 106 -2.20 4.93 4.52
C ASP A 106 -1.78 4.45 3.13
N ASP A 107 -0.87 5.17 2.46
CA ASP A 107 -0.25 4.70 1.21
C ASP A 107 0.61 3.46 1.46
N LEU A 108 1.37 3.43 2.57
CA LEU A 108 2.21 2.29 2.96
C LEU A 108 1.38 1.06 3.33
N LEU A 109 0.28 1.23 4.05
CA LEU A 109 -0.64 0.12 4.35
C LEU A 109 -1.28 -0.45 3.08
N SER A 110 -1.61 0.43 2.13
CA SER A 110 -2.12 0.02 0.82
C SER A 110 -1.05 -0.76 0.04
N LEU A 111 0.21 -0.33 0.07
CA LEU A 111 1.33 -1.06 -0.52
C LEU A 111 1.55 -2.41 0.17
N PHE A 112 1.45 -2.48 1.49
CA PHE A 112 1.55 -3.73 2.24
C PHE A 112 0.52 -4.77 1.77
N PHE A 113 -0.72 -4.36 1.54
CA PHE A 113 -1.74 -5.25 0.95
C PHE A 113 -1.41 -5.68 -0.48
N VAL A 114 -0.79 -4.82 -1.29
CA VAL A 114 -0.29 -5.19 -2.63
C VAL A 114 0.80 -6.27 -2.53
N LEU A 115 1.77 -6.09 -1.64
CA LEU A 115 2.85 -7.06 -1.43
C LEU A 115 2.32 -8.40 -0.92
N ALA A 116 1.36 -8.35 0.01
CA ALA A 116 0.68 -9.54 0.51
C ALA A 116 -0.02 -10.29 -0.63
N GLU A 117 -0.82 -9.60 -1.46
CA GLU A 117 -1.49 -10.22 -2.60
C GLU A 117 -0.49 -10.79 -3.63
N PHE A 118 0.60 -10.09 -3.91
CA PHE A 118 1.63 -10.58 -4.82
C PHE A 118 2.28 -11.86 -4.29
N TYR A 119 2.55 -11.96 -2.99
CA TYR A 119 3.20 -13.13 -2.40
C TYR A 119 2.25 -14.33 -2.23
N THR A 120 1.05 -14.10 -1.69
CA THR A 120 0.08 -15.18 -1.42
C THR A 120 -0.77 -15.53 -2.64
N GLY A 121 -0.87 -14.62 -3.61
CA GLY A 121 -1.72 -14.71 -4.80
C GLY A 121 -3.17 -14.24 -4.58
N LYS A 122 -3.56 -13.91 -3.35
CA LYS A 122 -4.90 -13.39 -3.02
C LYS A 122 -4.93 -12.66 -1.68
N LEU A 123 -5.83 -11.69 -1.56
CA LEU A 123 -6.24 -11.17 -0.25
C LEU A 123 -7.49 -11.92 0.25
N PRO A 124 -7.67 -12.10 1.57
CA PRO A 124 -8.84 -12.76 2.13
C PRO A 124 -10.18 -12.13 1.70
N TRP A 125 -10.19 -10.83 1.41
CA TRP A 125 -11.35 -10.06 0.97
C TRP A 125 -11.39 -9.76 -0.54
N LYS A 126 -10.62 -10.50 -1.37
CA LYS A 126 -10.48 -10.24 -2.81
C LYS A 126 -11.81 -10.17 -3.57
N ASP A 127 -12.73 -11.07 -3.24
CA ASP A 127 -14.00 -11.29 -3.97
C ASP A 127 -15.20 -10.64 -3.27
N ILE A 128 -14.96 -9.76 -2.29
CA ILE A 128 -15.99 -9.06 -1.53
C ILE A 128 -16.11 -7.63 -2.04
N ASN A 129 -17.32 -7.24 -2.44
CA ASN A 129 -17.63 -5.89 -2.92
C ASN A 129 -18.34 -5.02 -1.87
N ASP A 130 -18.79 -5.60 -0.75
CA ASP A 130 -19.38 -4.83 0.35
C ASP A 130 -18.30 -4.13 1.18
N LYS A 131 -18.39 -2.80 1.24
CA LYS A 131 -17.38 -1.98 1.92
C LYS A 131 -17.25 -2.30 3.40
N THR A 132 -18.37 -2.52 4.09
CA THR A 132 -18.41 -2.78 5.52
C THR A 132 -17.80 -4.13 5.85
N GLN A 133 -18.06 -5.14 5.03
CA GLN A 133 -17.51 -6.48 5.15
C GLN A 133 -16.00 -6.50 4.89
N VAL A 134 -15.53 -5.78 3.86
CA VAL A 134 -14.09 -5.63 3.60
C VAL A 134 -13.39 -4.97 4.79
N LEU A 135 -13.97 -3.90 5.36
CA LEU A 135 -13.40 -3.25 6.55
C LEU A 135 -13.28 -4.24 7.72
N LYS A 136 -14.34 -4.96 8.06
CA LYS A 136 -14.33 -5.96 9.14
C LYS A 136 -13.26 -7.03 8.92
N MET A 137 -13.09 -7.48 7.68
CA MET A 137 -12.03 -8.43 7.37
C MET A 137 -10.64 -7.82 7.55
N LYS A 138 -10.40 -6.59 7.08
CA LYS A 138 -9.11 -5.91 7.30
C LYS A 138 -8.80 -5.77 8.78
N GLU A 139 -9.77 -5.36 9.61
CA GLU A 139 -9.61 -5.25 11.06
C GLU A 139 -9.32 -6.59 11.73
N LYS A 140 -9.87 -7.70 11.23
CA LYS A 140 -9.59 -9.05 11.73
C LYS A 140 -8.18 -9.53 11.37
N TYR A 141 -7.75 -9.28 10.14
CA TYR A 141 -6.56 -9.89 9.56
C TYR A 141 -5.27 -9.10 9.85
N LEU A 142 -5.37 -7.77 10.01
CA LEU A 142 -4.25 -6.93 10.42
C LEU A 142 -3.82 -7.22 11.85
N GLY A 143 -2.51 -7.30 12.10
CA GLY A 143 -1.95 -7.60 13.42
C GLY A 143 -2.03 -9.07 13.82
N GLY A 144 -2.29 -9.97 12.87
CA GLY A 144 -2.42 -11.40 13.12
C GLY A 144 -2.43 -12.26 11.84
N ASP A 145 -3.62 -12.73 11.46
CA ASP A 145 -3.80 -13.81 10.48
C ASP A 145 -3.15 -13.56 9.11
N LEU A 146 -3.06 -12.30 8.65
CA LEU A 146 -2.45 -11.99 7.36
C LEU A 146 -0.94 -12.24 7.35
N ILE A 147 -0.27 -11.98 8.48
CA ILE A 147 1.17 -12.18 8.63
C ILE A 147 1.52 -13.67 8.64
N ASN A 148 0.64 -14.53 9.12
CA ASN A 148 0.88 -15.98 9.16
C ASN A 148 1.09 -16.59 7.77
N GLU A 149 0.65 -15.91 6.71
CA GLU A 149 0.85 -16.31 5.31
C GLU A 149 2.08 -15.63 4.65
N LEU A 150 2.77 -14.73 5.36
CA LEU A 150 3.91 -13.94 4.89
C LEU A 150 5.22 -14.34 5.60
N PRO A 151 6.39 -14.00 5.05
CA PRO A 151 7.66 -14.11 5.78
C PRO A 151 7.61 -13.31 7.09
N GLN A 152 8.25 -13.82 8.15
CA GLN A 152 8.14 -13.24 9.51
C GLN A 152 8.62 -11.78 9.57
N GLU A 153 9.53 -11.39 8.70
CA GLU A 153 10.04 -10.01 8.60
C GLU A 153 8.93 -9.01 8.26
N PHE A 154 7.88 -9.43 7.54
CA PHE A 154 6.72 -8.58 7.26
C PHE A 154 5.93 -8.19 8.52
N LEU A 155 6.09 -8.94 9.63
CA LEU A 155 5.47 -8.58 10.92
C LEU A 155 6.00 -7.24 11.44
N GLN A 156 7.31 -7.00 11.29
CA GLN A 156 7.93 -5.76 11.76
C GLN A 156 7.46 -4.57 10.91
N ILE A 157 7.36 -4.80 9.59
CA ILE A 157 6.84 -3.81 8.63
C ILE A 157 5.39 -3.46 8.95
N GLU A 158 4.51 -4.45 9.18
CA GLU A 158 3.11 -4.19 9.50
C GLU A 158 2.96 -3.42 10.81
N LYS A 159 3.65 -3.85 11.88
CA LYS A 159 3.64 -3.15 13.17
C LYS A 159 4.07 -1.70 13.02
N TYR A 160 5.18 -1.47 12.32
CA TYR A 160 5.67 -0.12 12.06
C TYR A 160 4.64 0.72 11.31
N ILE A 161 4.02 0.19 10.25
CA ILE A 161 2.99 0.91 9.48
C ILE A 161 1.76 1.24 10.34
N LEU A 162 1.32 0.32 11.20
CA LEU A 162 0.14 0.50 12.06
C LEU A 162 0.37 1.52 13.19
N GLU A 163 1.62 1.82 13.55
CA GLU A 163 1.99 2.87 14.49
C GLU A 163 1.99 4.27 13.88
N LEU A 164 1.97 4.38 12.54
CA LEU A 164 1.97 5.67 11.86
C LEU A 164 0.62 6.36 11.96
N ASP A 165 0.64 7.61 12.39
CA ASP A 165 -0.54 8.48 12.43
C ASP A 165 -0.54 9.50 11.27
N TYR A 166 -1.45 10.47 11.32
CA TYR A 166 -1.52 11.50 10.30
C TYR A 166 -0.28 12.40 10.29
N LEU A 167 0.31 12.69 11.44
CA LEU A 167 1.44 13.61 11.55
C LEU A 167 2.78 12.94 11.24
N SER A 168 2.85 11.63 11.38
CA SER A 168 4.04 10.81 11.17
C SER A 168 4.68 11.02 9.81
N GLU A 169 6.00 11.00 9.81
CA GLU A 169 6.85 10.98 8.62
C GLU A 169 7.52 9.61 8.59
N PRO A 170 7.18 8.74 7.61
CA PRO A 170 7.74 7.40 7.56
C PRO A 170 9.27 7.40 7.44
N ASN A 171 9.90 6.45 8.11
CA ASN A 171 11.32 6.14 8.06
C ASN A 171 11.52 5.00 7.08
N ASN A 172 12.07 5.32 5.91
CA ASN A 172 12.34 4.35 4.85
C ASN A 172 13.34 3.27 5.26
N ASP A 173 14.29 3.58 6.15
CA ASP A 173 15.33 2.63 6.57
C ASP A 173 14.76 1.48 7.41
N LEU A 174 13.53 1.61 7.92
CA LEU A 174 12.81 0.54 8.62
C LEU A 174 11.96 -0.33 7.68
N LEU A 175 11.85 0.06 6.40
CA LEU A 175 11.01 -0.61 5.39
C LEU A 175 11.83 -1.36 4.33
N ILE A 176 13.14 -1.10 4.22
CA ILE A 176 14.06 -1.64 3.20
C ILE A 176 15.17 -2.46 3.86
#